data_AF-A0A9P3L6T7-F1
#
_entry.id   AF-A0A9P3L6T7-F1
#
_cell.length_a   1.000
_cell.length_b   1.000
_cell.length_c   1.000
_cell.angle_alpha   90.00
_cell.angle_beta   90.00
_cell.angle_gamma   90.00
#
_symmetry.space_group_name_H-M   'P 1'
#
loop_
_entity.id
_entity.type
_entity.pdbx_description
1 polymer ?
#
loop_
_entity_poly.entity_id
_entity_poly.type
_entity_poly.pdbx_seq_one_letter_code
_entity_poly.pdbx_strand_id
1 'polypeptide(L)'
;MAQTVQKGKRRQPEDDDGSSPRPAAKRPRPPNARPSVGGAPPVRGQPRASGSGRGGGGGGGGGGGGGGGGGPQQQQGDKPKRRFRPGTVALREIRKYQKSTDLLIRKLPFSRVVREIALDMMTDQVQYSESGLRWQSSAILALQEATEAYLVHLFEDTNLCAIHAKRVTIMQRDMQLARRIRGPWGGI
;
A
#
# COMPACT_ATOMS: atom_id res chain seq x y z
N MET A 1 -69.12 5.37 -60.86
CA MET A 1 -68.98 3.89 -60.85
C MET A 1 -68.47 3.49 -59.48
N ALA A 2 -69.02 2.44 -58.84
CA ALA A 2 -68.65 1.92 -57.51
C ALA A 2 -68.87 2.92 -56.32
N GLN A 3 -69.50 2.68 -55.15
CA GLN A 3 -69.81 1.49 -54.32
C GLN A 3 -68.57 0.77 -53.75
N THR A 4 -68.40 0.44 -52.46
CA THR A 4 -69.18 0.56 -51.19
C THR A 4 -68.19 0.85 -50.03
N VAL A 5 -68.46 1.61 -48.95
CA VAL A 5 -69.40 1.37 -47.81
C VAL A 5 -69.12 0.03 -47.09
N GLN A 6 -69.00 -0.11 -45.76
CA GLN A 6 -69.30 0.73 -44.57
C GLN A 6 -68.01 1.45 -44.06
N LYS A 7 -67.68 1.80 -42.79
CA LYS A 7 -68.24 1.76 -41.40
C LYS A 7 -67.52 2.90 -40.58
N GLY A 8 -67.63 3.17 -39.27
CA GLY A 8 -68.32 2.47 -38.17
C GLY A 8 -68.40 3.17 -36.77
N LYS A 9 -67.58 4.18 -36.43
CA LYS A 9 -67.66 5.09 -35.24
C LYS A 9 -67.42 4.48 -33.82
N ARG A 10 -66.43 5.00 -33.08
CA ARG A 10 -66.37 5.04 -31.60
C ARG A 10 -65.81 6.39 -31.11
N ARG A 11 -66.17 6.81 -29.89
CA ARG A 11 -65.78 8.08 -29.25
C ARG A 11 -64.46 7.94 -28.47
N GLN A 12 -63.77 9.05 -28.25
CA GLN A 12 -62.75 9.21 -27.21
C GLN A 12 -63.41 9.35 -25.82
N PRO A 13 -62.79 8.87 -24.74
CA PRO A 13 -62.94 9.42 -23.39
C PRO A 13 -61.96 10.59 -23.16
N GLU A 14 -62.21 11.38 -22.12
CA GLU A 14 -61.45 12.59 -21.74
C GLU A 14 -60.50 12.30 -20.54
N ASP A 15 -59.74 13.33 -20.12
CA ASP A 15 -58.96 13.43 -18.85
C ASP A 15 -57.72 12.50 -18.70
N ASP A 16 -56.61 12.87 -18.06
CA ASP A 16 -56.29 13.96 -17.11
C ASP A 16 -54.80 14.41 -17.26
N ASP A 17 -54.46 15.68 -17.00
CA ASP A 17 -53.08 16.22 -17.12
C ASP A 17 -52.24 15.99 -15.83
N GLY A 18 -52.02 14.71 -15.53
CA GLY A 18 -51.40 14.21 -14.30
C GLY A 18 -49.89 14.43 -14.19
N SER A 19 -49.42 15.69 -14.23
CA SER A 19 -48.02 16.10 -14.11
C SER A 19 -47.34 15.68 -12.79
N SER A 20 -46.89 14.42 -12.73
CA SER A 20 -46.29 13.79 -11.54
C SER A 20 -44.84 14.25 -11.29
N PRO A 21 -44.51 14.77 -10.10
CA PRO A 21 -43.16 15.29 -9.82
C PRO A 21 -42.11 14.18 -9.66
N ARG A 22 -40.96 14.36 -10.31
CA ARG A 22 -39.81 13.43 -10.18
C ARG A 22 -39.27 13.42 -8.74
N PRO A 23 -38.97 12.25 -8.15
CA PRO A 23 -38.42 12.17 -6.80
C PRO A 23 -37.01 12.80 -6.74
N ALA A 24 -36.81 13.72 -5.80
CA ALA A 24 -35.56 14.47 -5.66
C ALA A 24 -34.38 13.57 -5.24
N ALA A 25 -33.27 13.63 -6.00
CA ALA A 25 -32.06 12.89 -5.69
C ALA A 25 -31.41 13.37 -4.37
N LYS A 26 -31.25 12.47 -3.40
CA LYS A 26 -30.63 12.78 -2.10
C LYS A 26 -29.13 13.08 -2.28
N ARG A 27 -28.73 14.32 -2.00
CA ARG A 27 -27.32 14.75 -2.03
C ARG A 27 -26.48 13.89 -1.05
N PRO A 28 -25.26 13.45 -1.42
CA PRO A 28 -24.38 12.73 -0.50
C PRO A 28 -23.98 13.63 0.67
N ARG A 29 -23.88 13.03 1.88
CA ARG A 29 -23.42 13.75 3.08
C ARG A 29 -21.89 13.87 3.06
N PRO A 30 -21.31 15.01 3.49
CA PRO A 30 -19.86 15.10 3.68
C PRO A 30 -19.40 14.16 4.80
N PRO A 31 -18.17 13.62 4.75
CA PRO A 31 -17.62 12.80 5.83
C PRO A 31 -17.46 13.63 7.11
N ASN A 32 -17.86 13.06 8.25
CA ASN A 32 -17.92 13.77 9.53
C ASN A 32 -16.61 14.47 9.89
N ALA A 33 -16.67 15.79 10.07
CA ALA A 33 -15.64 16.51 10.82
C ALA A 33 -15.56 15.92 12.23
N ARG A 34 -14.36 15.57 12.69
CA ARG A 34 -14.15 15.06 14.04
C ARG A 34 -14.32 16.19 15.06
N PRO A 35 -15.17 16.05 16.09
CA PRO A 35 -15.17 16.98 17.21
C PRO A 35 -13.79 16.98 17.89
N SER A 36 -13.30 18.17 18.23
CA SER A 36 -12.07 18.31 19.02
C SER A 36 -12.38 17.93 20.47
N VAL A 37 -11.99 16.72 20.88
CA VAL A 37 -11.99 16.32 22.29
C VAL A 37 -10.82 16.99 23.02
N GLY A 38 -11.03 18.25 23.40
CA GLY A 38 -10.19 18.95 24.37
C GLY A 38 -10.29 18.24 25.73
N GLY A 39 -9.30 17.42 26.05
CA GLY A 39 -9.22 16.75 27.34
C GLY A 39 -8.93 17.76 28.44
N ALA A 40 -9.78 17.79 29.48
CA ALA A 40 -9.52 18.57 30.69
C ALA A 40 -8.22 18.08 31.38
N PRO A 41 -7.44 18.98 32.01
CA PRO A 41 -6.19 18.60 32.67
C PRO A 41 -6.45 17.69 33.88
N PRO A 42 -5.57 16.70 34.16
CA PRO A 42 -5.73 15.81 35.29
C PRO A 42 -5.55 16.57 36.62
N VAL A 43 -6.47 16.34 37.57
CA VAL A 43 -6.47 17.01 38.88
C VAL A 43 -5.29 16.54 39.73
N ARG A 44 -4.62 17.50 40.38
CA ARG A 44 -3.38 17.28 41.17
C ARG A 44 -3.67 16.65 42.53
N GLY A 45 -3.42 15.34 42.68
CA GLY A 45 -3.71 14.59 43.92
C GLY A 45 -2.53 13.77 44.48
N GLN A 46 -1.62 14.43 45.20
CA GLN A 46 -0.65 13.94 46.23
C GLN A 46 0.27 12.72 45.93
N PRO A 47 1.50 12.67 46.52
CA PRO A 47 2.49 11.65 46.18
C PRO A 47 2.29 10.32 46.93
N ARG A 48 2.63 9.21 46.27
CA ARG A 48 2.93 7.93 46.94
C ARG A 48 4.45 7.79 47.12
N ALA A 49 4.86 7.29 48.29
CA ALA A 49 6.25 7.29 48.74
C ALA A 49 7.15 6.31 47.98
N SER A 50 8.45 6.60 48.00
CA SER A 50 9.53 5.74 47.52
C SER A 50 9.73 4.50 48.39
N GLY A 51 9.92 3.33 47.76
CA GLY A 51 10.34 2.10 48.43
C GLY A 51 11.30 1.30 47.57
N SER A 52 12.54 1.11 48.04
CA SER A 52 13.64 0.49 47.29
C SER A 52 14.19 -0.76 48.00
N GLY A 53 14.18 -1.91 47.33
CA GLY A 53 14.82 -3.18 47.72
C GLY A 53 14.76 -4.12 46.51
N ARG A 54 15.80 -4.86 46.12
CA ARG A 54 16.47 -5.97 46.84
C ARG A 54 15.47 -7.03 47.32
N GLY A 55 15.61 -8.32 47.01
CA GLY A 55 16.62 -9.02 46.20
C GLY A 55 17.06 -10.34 46.85
N GLY A 56 17.06 -11.43 46.08
CA GLY A 56 17.24 -12.80 46.60
C GLY A 56 15.91 -13.48 46.98
N GLY A 57 15.84 -14.80 47.12
CA GLY A 57 16.85 -15.79 46.73
C GLY A 57 16.82 -17.10 47.54
N GLY A 58 16.34 -18.19 46.92
CA GLY A 58 16.66 -19.58 47.29
C GLY A 58 15.77 -20.30 48.31
N GLY A 59 15.75 -21.63 48.20
CA GLY A 59 15.69 -22.55 49.36
C GLY A 59 14.38 -23.29 49.64
N GLY A 60 14.42 -24.63 49.55
CA GLY A 60 13.46 -25.57 50.14
C GLY A 60 12.18 -25.84 49.31
N GLY A 61 11.63 -27.05 49.24
CA GLY A 61 12.09 -28.35 49.77
C GLY A 61 11.06 -29.01 50.69
N GLY A 62 10.53 -30.17 50.28
CA GLY A 62 9.56 -30.95 51.08
C GLY A 62 8.89 -32.02 50.23
N GLY A 63 8.83 -33.26 50.75
CA GLY A 63 8.23 -34.40 50.06
C GLY A 63 6.71 -34.50 50.24
N GLY A 64 6.12 -35.48 49.57
CA GLY A 64 4.69 -35.80 49.64
C GLY A 64 4.28 -36.59 48.39
N GLY A 65 3.86 -37.84 48.57
CA GLY A 65 3.47 -38.71 47.46
C GLY A 65 1.98 -39.03 47.45
N GLY A 66 1.53 -39.66 46.36
CA GLY A 66 0.21 -40.30 46.27
C GLY A 66 -0.87 -39.51 45.53
N GLY A 67 -1.88 -40.24 45.05
CA GLY A 67 -3.08 -39.69 44.43
C GLY A 67 -3.01 -39.55 42.91
N GLY A 68 -3.86 -40.31 42.21
CA GLY A 68 -4.12 -40.08 40.79
C GLY A 68 -5.01 -38.85 40.60
N GLY A 69 -4.71 -38.01 39.61
CA GLY A 69 -5.51 -36.86 39.26
C GLY A 69 -5.23 -36.41 37.84
N GLY A 70 -6.18 -36.65 36.92
CA GLY A 70 -6.13 -36.16 35.54
C GLY A 70 -6.36 -34.65 35.51
N GLY A 71 -5.37 -33.87 35.94
CA GLY A 71 -5.43 -32.41 35.90
C GLY A 71 -5.67 -31.92 34.47
N PRO A 72 -6.63 -31.01 34.23
CA PRO A 72 -6.94 -30.56 32.88
C PRO A 72 -5.71 -29.89 32.28
N GLN A 73 -5.31 -30.33 31.08
CA GLN A 73 -4.27 -29.64 30.31
C GLN A 73 -4.67 -28.18 30.16
N GLN A 74 -3.90 -27.28 30.78
CA GLN A 74 -4.07 -25.86 30.61
C GLN A 74 -3.71 -25.52 29.16
N GLN A 75 -4.72 -25.46 28.31
CA GLN A 75 -4.60 -25.01 26.93
C GLN A 75 -3.95 -23.63 26.96
N GLN A 76 -2.72 -23.53 26.45
CA GLN A 76 -2.01 -22.27 26.34
C GLN A 76 -2.67 -21.46 25.22
N GLY A 77 -3.78 -20.80 25.56
CA GLY A 77 -4.62 -20.09 24.60
C GLY A 77 -3.80 -19.13 23.75
N ASP A 78 -4.01 -19.20 22.43
CA ASP A 78 -3.26 -18.46 21.43
C ASP A 78 -3.23 -16.96 21.76
N LYS A 79 -2.07 -16.50 22.25
CA LYS A 79 -1.87 -15.09 22.61
C LYS A 79 -2.05 -14.24 21.35
N PRO A 80 -3.02 -13.31 21.30
CA PRO A 80 -3.42 -12.67 20.04
C PRO A 80 -2.24 -11.97 19.38
N LYS A 81 -1.92 -12.36 18.15
CA LYS A 81 -0.75 -11.88 17.40
C LYS A 81 -0.79 -10.35 17.26
N ARG A 82 0.04 -9.67 18.05
CA ARG A 82 0.03 -8.20 18.21
C ARG A 82 0.39 -7.50 16.88
N ARG A 83 -0.63 -7.01 16.17
CA ARG A 83 -0.48 -6.23 14.94
C ARG A 83 0.29 -4.93 15.20
N PHE A 84 1.28 -4.62 14.36
CA PHE A 84 1.96 -3.33 14.38
C PHE A 84 1.04 -2.20 13.88
N ARG A 85 1.21 -0.97 14.38
CA ARG A 85 0.51 0.21 13.86
C ARG A 85 0.94 0.47 12.41
N PRO A 86 0.07 1.02 11.55
CA PRO A 86 0.46 1.49 10.22
C PRO A 86 1.71 2.38 10.27
N GLY A 87 2.57 2.28 9.26
CA GLY A 87 3.88 2.96 9.22
C GLY A 87 4.97 2.36 10.12
N THR A 88 4.66 1.63 11.20
CA THR A 88 5.69 1.06 12.10
C THR A 88 6.58 0.01 11.43
N VAL A 89 6.03 -0.74 10.46
CA VAL A 89 6.78 -1.72 9.68
C VAL A 89 7.60 -1.01 8.58
N ALA A 90 6.98 -0.11 7.81
CA ALA A 90 7.65 0.68 6.78
C ALA A 90 8.84 1.49 7.34
N LEU A 91 8.73 2.12 8.51
CA LEU A 91 9.84 2.82 9.16
C LEU A 91 10.98 1.90 9.61
N ARG A 92 10.70 0.60 9.84
CA ARG A 92 11.74 -0.41 10.11
C ARG A 92 12.40 -0.86 8.81
N GLU A 93 11.62 -1.02 7.74
CA GLU A 93 12.10 -1.41 6.41
C GLU A 93 12.99 -0.31 5.81
N ILE A 94 12.57 0.95 5.85
CA ILE A 94 13.39 2.11 5.45
C ILE A 94 14.75 2.09 6.17
N ARG A 95 14.76 1.97 7.51
CA ARG A 95 15.99 1.90 8.31
C ARG A 95 16.84 0.66 8.06
N LYS A 96 16.25 -0.45 7.61
CA LYS A 96 16.99 -1.65 7.18
C LYS A 96 17.66 -1.38 5.84
N TYR A 97 16.89 -0.95 4.84
CA TYR A 97 17.36 -0.78 3.47
C TYR A 97 18.34 0.38 3.31
N GLN A 98 18.23 1.45 4.13
CA GLN A 98 19.25 2.51 4.20
C GLN A 98 20.55 2.09 4.93
N LYS A 99 20.61 0.91 5.54
CA LYS A 99 21.83 0.38 6.18
C LYS A 99 22.50 -0.75 5.37
N SER A 100 21.73 -1.46 4.54
CA SER A 100 22.24 -2.49 3.62
C SER A 100 22.57 -1.91 2.24
N THR A 101 23.52 -2.52 1.54
CA THR A 101 23.78 -2.28 0.10
C THR A 101 23.38 -3.48 -0.76
N ASP A 102 22.37 -4.24 -0.31
CA ASP A 102 21.87 -5.43 -0.99
C ASP A 102 21.00 -5.04 -2.21
N LEU A 103 21.25 -5.68 -3.36
CA LEU A 103 20.36 -5.55 -4.54
C LEU A 103 18.97 -6.15 -4.23
N LEU A 104 17.93 -5.36 -4.50
CA LEU A 104 16.55 -5.63 -4.16
C LEU A 104 15.76 -6.28 -5.32
N ILE A 105 16.18 -6.07 -6.57
CA ILE A 105 15.56 -6.70 -7.74
C ILE A 105 16.09 -8.14 -7.90
N ARG A 106 15.21 -9.07 -8.25
CA ARG A 106 15.59 -10.46 -8.50
C ARG A 106 16.39 -10.56 -9.81
N LYS A 107 17.63 -11.04 -9.73
CA LYS A 107 18.60 -11.15 -10.84
C LYS A 107 18.06 -11.84 -12.10
N LEU A 108 17.28 -12.92 -11.96
CA LEU A 108 16.75 -13.66 -13.13
C LEU A 108 15.66 -12.88 -13.90
N PRO A 109 14.58 -12.36 -13.27
CA PRO A 109 13.67 -11.41 -13.91
C PRO A 109 14.38 -10.21 -14.54
N PHE A 110 15.33 -9.59 -13.84
CA PHE A 110 16.10 -8.46 -14.38
C PHE A 110 16.88 -8.84 -15.65
N SER A 111 17.61 -9.97 -15.64
CA SER A 111 18.36 -10.42 -16.83
C SER A 111 17.45 -10.80 -18.00
N ARG A 112 16.19 -11.18 -17.77
CA ARG A 112 15.23 -11.40 -18.87
C ARG A 112 14.88 -10.08 -19.56
N VAL A 113 14.46 -9.08 -18.79
CA VAL A 113 14.10 -7.74 -19.31
C VAL A 113 15.28 -7.07 -20.02
N VAL A 114 16.50 -7.18 -19.49
CA VAL A 114 17.70 -6.65 -20.16
C VAL A 114 17.97 -7.33 -21.52
N ARG A 115 17.69 -8.64 -21.65
CA ARG A 115 17.87 -9.37 -22.91
C ARG A 115 16.75 -9.11 -23.91
N GLU A 116 15.53 -8.95 -23.42
CA GLU A 116 14.33 -8.57 -24.19
C GLU A 116 14.56 -7.22 -24.88
N ILE A 117 14.82 -6.16 -24.11
CA ILE A 117 15.11 -4.81 -24.61
C ILE A 117 16.30 -4.82 -25.59
N ALA A 118 17.36 -5.57 -25.28
CA ALA A 118 18.55 -5.61 -26.13
C ALA A 118 18.37 -6.42 -27.44
N LEU A 119 17.36 -7.30 -27.52
CA LEU A 119 16.95 -7.92 -28.78
C LEU A 119 16.12 -6.95 -29.60
N ASP A 120 15.16 -6.24 -28.99
CA ASP A 120 14.34 -5.22 -29.66
C ASP A 120 15.22 -4.09 -30.25
N MET A 121 16.25 -3.66 -29.53
CA MET A 121 17.24 -2.68 -30.03
C MET A 121 18.16 -3.24 -31.14
N MET A 122 18.38 -4.55 -31.19
CA MET A 122 19.28 -5.18 -32.17
C MET A 122 18.55 -5.54 -33.48
N THR A 123 17.27 -5.92 -33.42
CA THR A 123 16.49 -6.28 -34.62
C THR A 123 16.24 -5.09 -35.55
N ASP A 124 16.18 -3.87 -35.01
CA ASP A 124 16.09 -2.61 -35.76
C ASP A 124 17.43 -2.19 -36.42
N GLN A 125 18.56 -2.81 -36.03
CA GLN A 125 19.91 -2.39 -36.47
C GLN A 125 20.72 -3.47 -37.20
N VAL A 126 20.47 -4.77 -36.97
CA VAL A 126 21.35 -5.86 -37.45
C VAL A 126 20.54 -6.99 -38.08
N GLN A 127 20.26 -6.85 -39.38
CA GLN A 127 19.46 -7.81 -40.16
C GLN A 127 20.17 -9.15 -40.47
N TYR A 128 21.48 -9.29 -40.19
CA TYR A 128 22.32 -10.39 -40.70
C TYR A 128 23.32 -10.99 -39.67
N SER A 129 22.92 -11.21 -38.42
CA SER A 129 23.72 -11.97 -37.45
C SER A 129 22.89 -13.00 -36.67
N GLU A 130 22.94 -14.27 -37.09
CA GLU A 130 22.29 -15.39 -36.38
C GLU A 130 22.90 -15.67 -34.99
N SER A 131 24.10 -15.14 -34.71
CA SER A 131 24.69 -15.16 -33.37
C SER A 131 24.09 -14.08 -32.48
N GLY A 132 22.98 -14.40 -31.82
CA GLY A 132 22.30 -13.50 -30.87
C GLY A 132 23.17 -13.05 -29.69
N LEU A 133 22.86 -11.86 -29.16
CA LEU A 133 23.71 -11.12 -28.21
C LEU A 133 24.09 -11.93 -26.95
N ARG A 134 25.40 -12.17 -26.80
CA ARG A 134 25.99 -12.82 -25.62
C ARG A 134 26.28 -11.79 -24.53
N TRP A 135 26.04 -12.18 -23.28
CA TRP A 135 26.11 -11.32 -22.11
C TRP A 135 27.07 -11.87 -21.05
N GLN A 136 28.01 -11.04 -20.59
CA GLN A 136 28.84 -11.33 -19.42
C GLN A 136 28.02 -11.19 -18.13
N SER A 137 28.30 -12.02 -17.13
CA SER A 137 27.60 -11.99 -15.84
C SER A 137 27.80 -10.66 -15.09
N SER A 138 29.00 -10.09 -15.13
CA SER A 138 29.33 -8.77 -14.55
C SER A 138 28.58 -7.63 -15.24
N ALA A 139 28.39 -7.68 -16.57
CA ALA A 139 27.65 -6.65 -17.30
C ALA A 139 26.18 -6.56 -16.86
N ILE A 140 25.52 -7.71 -16.64
CA ILE A 140 24.16 -7.76 -16.08
C ILE A 140 24.12 -7.20 -14.65
N LEU A 141 25.15 -7.46 -13.83
CA LEU A 141 25.22 -6.92 -12.47
C LEU A 141 25.42 -5.40 -12.45
N ALA A 142 26.35 -4.88 -13.27
CA ALA A 142 26.60 -3.44 -13.39
C ALA A 142 25.35 -2.67 -13.88
N LEU A 143 24.61 -3.23 -14.85
CA LEU A 143 23.31 -2.68 -15.26
C LEU A 143 22.28 -2.71 -14.11
N GLN A 144 22.27 -3.75 -13.29
CA GLN A 144 21.35 -3.84 -12.14
C GLN A 144 21.71 -2.81 -11.06
N GLU A 145 22.99 -2.68 -10.71
CA GLU A 145 23.50 -1.69 -9.75
C GLU A 145 23.18 -0.26 -10.19
N ALA A 146 23.44 0.08 -11.45
CA ALA A 146 23.11 1.39 -12.01
C ALA A 146 21.58 1.66 -12.02
N THR A 147 20.78 0.65 -12.39
CA THR A 147 19.31 0.79 -12.44
C THR A 147 18.72 0.97 -11.04
N GLU A 148 19.13 0.17 -10.06
CA GLU A 148 18.64 0.28 -8.68
C GLU A 148 19.10 1.60 -8.03
N ALA A 149 20.35 2.02 -8.25
CA ALA A 149 20.82 3.33 -7.79
C ALA A 149 20.01 4.48 -8.39
N TYR A 150 19.73 4.47 -9.70
CA TYR A 150 18.91 5.50 -10.36
C TYR A 150 17.49 5.55 -9.77
N LEU A 151 16.85 4.39 -9.59
CA LEU A 151 15.50 4.31 -9.02
C LEU A 151 15.45 4.81 -7.57
N VAL A 152 16.43 4.49 -6.73
CA VAL A 152 16.50 5.00 -5.34
C VAL A 152 16.56 6.52 -5.33
N HIS A 153 17.50 7.13 -6.07
CA HIS A 153 17.59 8.60 -6.15
C HIS A 153 16.32 9.23 -6.74
N LEU A 154 15.64 8.58 -7.70
CA LEU A 154 14.37 9.08 -8.24
C LEU A 154 13.24 9.01 -7.20
N PHE A 155 13.20 7.98 -6.36
CA PHE A 155 12.21 7.87 -5.28
C PHE A 155 12.45 8.91 -4.17
N GLU A 156 13.69 9.33 -3.92
CA GLU A 156 14.00 10.41 -2.98
C GLU A 156 13.42 11.76 -3.44
N ASP A 157 13.67 12.18 -4.68
CA ASP A 157 13.05 13.39 -5.26
C ASP A 157 11.52 13.29 -5.31
N THR A 158 11.00 12.10 -5.67
CA THR A 158 9.55 11.83 -5.70
C THR A 158 8.94 12.00 -4.30
N ASN A 159 9.64 11.58 -3.25
CA ASN A 159 9.22 11.76 -1.85
C ASN A 159 9.28 13.24 -1.44
N LEU A 160 10.30 14.00 -1.83
CA LEU A 160 10.35 15.45 -1.62
C LEU A 160 9.16 16.16 -2.31
N CYS A 161 8.80 15.77 -3.53
CA CYS A 161 7.62 16.28 -4.24
C CYS A 161 6.31 15.96 -3.51
N ALA A 162 6.16 14.75 -2.96
CA ALA A 162 5.00 14.37 -2.16
C ALA A 162 4.89 15.18 -0.86
N ILE A 163 6.01 15.40 -0.17
CA ILE A 163 6.10 16.20 1.07
C ILE A 163 5.78 17.68 0.79
N HIS A 164 6.32 18.26 -0.29
CA HIS A 164 5.98 19.62 -0.74
C HIS A 164 4.47 19.78 -0.97
N ALA A 165 3.83 18.77 -1.56
CA ALA A 165 2.39 18.67 -1.74
C ALA A 165 1.62 18.19 -0.48
N LYS A 166 2.21 18.31 0.72
CA LYS A 166 1.63 18.01 2.04
C LYS A 166 1.11 16.56 2.19
N ARG A 167 1.77 15.59 1.55
CA ARG A 167 1.42 14.15 1.59
C ARG A 167 2.59 13.30 2.09
N VAL A 168 2.25 12.09 2.54
CA VAL A 168 3.19 11.02 2.92
C VAL A 168 3.16 9.87 1.90
N THR A 169 2.20 9.86 0.99
CA THR A 169 2.07 8.87 -0.09
C THR A 169 2.47 9.48 -1.42
N ILE A 170 3.52 8.92 -2.03
CA ILE A 170 3.97 9.24 -3.39
C ILE A 170 2.93 8.80 -4.43
N MET A 171 2.87 9.53 -5.55
CA MET A 171 1.95 9.32 -6.66
C MET A 171 2.67 9.51 -8.00
N GLN A 172 2.10 9.00 -9.10
CA GLN A 172 2.69 9.11 -10.44
C GLN A 172 3.06 10.55 -10.82
N ARG A 173 2.21 11.54 -10.47
CA ARG A 173 2.48 12.97 -10.68
C ARG A 173 3.74 13.49 -9.98
N ASP A 174 4.14 12.90 -8.86
CA ASP A 174 5.31 13.32 -8.09
C ASP A 174 6.60 12.85 -8.80
N MET A 175 6.56 11.64 -9.37
CA MET A 175 7.65 11.08 -10.17
C MET A 175 7.75 11.77 -11.54
N GLN A 176 6.61 12.10 -12.16
CA GLN A 176 6.56 12.91 -13.39
C GLN A 176 7.15 14.31 -13.15
N LEU A 177 6.83 14.95 -12.02
CA LEU A 177 7.41 16.24 -11.63
C LEU A 177 8.92 16.13 -11.38
N ALA A 178 9.37 15.12 -10.64
CA ALA A 178 10.80 14.87 -10.39
C ALA A 178 11.58 14.69 -11.70
N ARG A 179 11.12 13.80 -12.61
CA ARG A 179 11.73 13.64 -13.95
C ARG A 179 11.71 14.94 -14.75
N ARG A 180 10.60 15.71 -14.71
CA ARG A 180 10.47 16.97 -15.46
C ARG A 180 11.42 18.06 -14.96
N ILE A 181 11.77 18.08 -13.67
CA ILE A 181 12.73 19.00 -13.05
C ILE A 181 14.18 18.54 -13.33
N ARG A 182 14.48 17.24 -13.22
CA ARG A 182 15.79 16.67 -13.59
C ARG A 182 16.14 16.83 -15.08
N GLY A 183 15.14 17.08 -15.92
CA GLY A 183 15.31 17.37 -17.34
C GLY A 183 15.72 16.14 -18.16
N PRO A 184 16.07 16.33 -19.44
CA PRO A 184 16.30 15.25 -20.41
C PRO A 184 17.61 14.47 -20.20
N TRP A 185 18.33 14.70 -19.10
CA TRP A 185 19.59 14.02 -18.78
C TRP A 185 19.52 13.26 -17.44
N GLY A 186 18.92 13.84 -16.40
CA GLY A 186 18.72 13.18 -15.10
C GLY A 186 17.40 12.41 -14.97
N GLY A 187 16.58 12.38 -16.02
CA GLY A 187 15.21 11.86 -16.01
C GLY A 187 14.83 11.02 -17.24
N ILE A 188 15.81 10.42 -17.93
CA ILE A 188 15.62 9.49 -19.05
C ILE A 188 14.90 8.22 -18.57
#